data_AF-A0A350F0Q8-F1
#
_entry.id   AF-A0A350F0Q8-F1
#
_cell.length_a   1.000
_cell.length_b   1.000
_cell.length_c   1.000
_cell.angle_alpha   90.00
_cell.angle_beta   90.00
_cell.angle_gamma   90.00
#
_symmetry.space_group_name_H-M   'P 1'
#
loop_
_entity.id
_entity.type
_entity.pdbx_description
1 polymer ?
#
loop_
_entity_poly.entity_id
_entity_poly.type
_entity_poly.pdbx_seq_one_letter_code
_entity_poly.pdbx_strand_id
1 'polypeptide(L)'
;MFAALLTTLFFSLSAVTANRSVRYMGGNEANFWRLLVATIGLGIFSHCWGVGLAGEFLPWFLLSGLIGFGLGDLALFQAYPRLGSRLTVLLVHCLAAPIAMLAEWLWLGNAVTVIEVFCAMIILSGIAVALA
;
A
#
# COMPACT_ATOMS: atom_id res chain seq x y z
N MET A 1 8.43 11.24 -11.84
CA MET A 1 9.27 11.41 -10.63
C MET A 1 8.58 12.22 -9.53
N PHE A 2 8.05 13.41 -9.81
CA PHE A 2 7.38 14.24 -8.78
C PHE A 2 6.24 13.52 -8.03
N ALA A 3 5.34 12.85 -8.77
CA ALA A 3 4.25 12.07 -8.17
C ALA A 3 4.75 10.97 -7.22
N ALA A 4 5.81 10.25 -7.59
CA ALA A 4 6.40 9.21 -6.74
C ALA A 4 6.97 9.77 -5.43
N LEU A 5 7.69 10.90 -5.49
CA LEU A 5 8.19 11.58 -4.29
C LEU A 5 7.04 12.04 -3.38
N LEU A 6 5.98 12.56 -3.97
CA LEU A 6 4.79 12.99 -3.24
C LEU A 6 4.09 11.80 -2.58
N THR A 7 3.97 10.67 -3.28
CA THR A 7 3.46 9.41 -2.71
C THR A 7 4.30 8.96 -1.53
N THR A 8 5.63 8.95 -1.66
CA THR A 8 6.54 8.57 -0.56
C THR A 8 6.38 9.50 0.64
N LEU A 9 6.27 10.81 0.42
CA LEU A 9 6.04 11.79 1.48
C LEU A 9 4.70 11.53 2.19
N PHE A 10 3.61 11.37 1.44
CA PHE A 10 2.29 11.10 2.01
C PHE A 10 2.20 9.76 2.72
N PHE A 11 2.84 8.71 2.20
CA PHE A 11 2.92 7.41 2.89
C PHE A 11 3.72 7.53 4.19
N SER A 12 4.82 8.27 4.19
CA SER A 12 5.62 8.50 5.41
C SER A 12 4.82 9.27 6.47
N LEU A 13 4.15 10.36 6.07
CA LEU A 13 3.27 11.15 6.96
C LEU A 13 2.08 10.32 7.46
N SER A 14 1.49 9.50 6.60
CA SER A 14 0.39 8.59 6.95
C SER A 14 0.84 7.57 7.97
N ALA A 15 2.02 6.95 7.81
CA ALA A 15 2.55 5.98 8.78
C ALA A 15 2.80 6.61 10.18
N VAL A 16 3.28 7.85 10.23
CA VAL A 16 3.50 8.57 11.49
C VAL A 16 2.18 8.92 12.18
N THR A 17 1.22 9.47 11.43
CA THR A 17 -0.08 9.86 11.99
C THR A 17 -0.97 8.66 12.32
N ALA A 18 -0.89 7.57 11.55
CA ALA A 18 -1.61 6.32 11.81
C ALA A 18 -1.23 5.71 13.16
N ASN A 19 0.05 5.74 13.56
CA ASN A 19 0.46 5.26 14.89
C ASN A 19 -0.27 6.00 16.02
N ARG A 20 -0.54 7.29 15.85
CA ARG A 20 -1.31 8.08 16.81
C ARG A 20 -2.78 7.63 16.80
N SER A 21 -3.43 7.57 15.63
CA SER A 21 -4.83 7.17 15.50
C SER A 21 -5.11 5.77 16.04
N VAL A 22 -4.23 4.81 15.75
CA VAL A 22 -4.34 3.43 16.24
C VAL A 22 -4.26 3.34 17.76
N ARG A 23 -3.46 4.20 18.42
CA ARG A 23 -3.39 4.25 19.90
C ARG A 23 -4.66 4.79 20.55
N TYR A 24 -5.36 5.72 19.90
CA TYR A 24 -6.58 6.33 20.46
C TYR A 24 -7.84 5.51 20.19
N MET A 25 -7.94 4.88 19.01
CA MET A 25 -9.20 4.30 18.51
C MET A 25 -9.11 2.78 18.30
N GLY A 26 -7.91 2.20 18.39
CA GLY A 26 -7.65 0.83 17.96
C GLY A 26 -7.41 0.71 16.46
N GLY A 27 -6.80 -0.40 16.05
CA GLY A 27 -6.38 -0.62 14.66
C GLY A 27 -7.53 -0.67 13.66
N ASN A 28 -8.55 -1.48 13.95
CA ASN A 28 -9.68 -1.71 13.06
C ASN A 28 -10.50 -0.43 12.82
N GLU A 29 -10.84 0.28 13.89
CA GLU A 29 -11.59 1.54 13.81
C GLU A 29 -10.81 2.62 13.07
N ALA A 30 -9.51 2.77 13.36
CA ALA A 30 -8.67 3.71 12.62
C ALA A 30 -8.62 3.38 11.12
N ASN A 31 -8.57 2.10 10.75
CA ASN A 31 -8.61 1.71 9.34
C ASN A 31 -9.97 1.96 8.70
N PHE A 32 -11.06 1.66 9.40
CA PHE A 32 -12.41 1.89 8.91
C PHE A 32 -12.60 3.36 8.53
N TRP A 33 -12.24 4.29 9.44
CA TRP A 33 -12.33 5.73 9.16
C TRP A 33 -11.42 6.16 8.00
N ARG A 34 -10.21 5.60 7.91
CA ARG A 34 -9.29 5.85 6.80
C ARG A 34 -9.90 5.43 5.45
N LEU A 35 -10.47 4.24 5.38
CA LEU A 35 -11.10 3.71 4.17
C LEU A 35 -12.37 4.45 3.81
N LEU A 36 -13.16 4.87 4.79
CA LEU A 36 -14.36 5.68 4.57
C LEU A 36 -14.00 7.03 3.92
N VAL A 37 -13.02 7.75 4.50
CA VAL A 37 -12.55 9.02 3.95
C VAL A 37 -11.96 8.84 2.55
N ALA A 38 -11.17 7.79 2.34
CA ALA A 38 -10.60 7.48 1.03
C ALA A 38 -11.68 7.17 -0.01
N THR A 39 -12.70 6.39 0.35
CA THR A 39 -13.82 6.02 -0.54
C THR A 39 -14.65 7.24 -0.93
N ILE A 40 -14.96 8.11 0.03
CA ILE A 40 -15.69 9.36 -0.26
C ILE A 40 -14.86 10.27 -1.16
N GLY A 41 -13.58 10.47 -0.84
CA GLY A 41 -12.68 11.33 -1.62
C GLY A 41 -12.50 10.83 -3.06
N LEU A 42 -12.25 9.52 -3.23
CA LEU A 42 -12.13 8.90 -4.55
C LEU A 42 -13.47 8.93 -5.32
N GLY A 43 -14.59 8.74 -4.63
CA GLY A 43 -15.92 8.83 -5.23
C GLY A 43 -16.22 10.23 -5.78
N ILE A 44 -15.98 11.28 -4.98
CA ILE A 44 -16.13 12.67 -5.42
C ILE A 44 -15.19 12.96 -6.60
N PHE A 45 -13.93 12.57 -6.49
CA PHE A 45 -12.95 12.78 -7.55
C PHE A 45 -13.37 12.08 -8.85
N SER A 46 -13.83 10.84 -8.77
CA SER A 46 -14.31 10.07 -9.94
C SER A 46 -15.53 10.73 -10.59
N HIS A 47 -16.46 11.28 -9.80
CA HIS A 47 -17.66 11.94 -10.35
C HIS A 47 -17.38 13.34 -10.94
N CYS A 48 -16.43 14.09 -10.37
CA CYS A 48 -16.14 15.44 -10.83
C CYS A 48 -15.15 15.48 -12.02
N TRP A 49 -14.17 14.56 -12.05
CA TRP A 49 -13.09 14.56 -13.04
C TRP A 49 -12.90 13.25 -13.79
N GLY A 50 -13.66 12.21 -13.45
CA GLY A 50 -13.59 10.90 -14.10
C GLY A 50 -14.90 10.52 -14.79
N VAL A 51 -15.12 9.22 -14.92
CA VAL A 51 -16.33 8.61 -15.49
C VAL A 51 -17.37 8.26 -14.42
N GLY A 52 -17.15 8.68 -13.17
CA GLY A 52 -18.00 8.36 -12.03
C GLY A 52 -18.01 6.85 -11.73
N LEU A 53 -19.20 6.27 -11.68
CA LEU A 53 -19.41 4.82 -11.56
C LEU A 53 -19.65 4.16 -12.93
N ALA A 54 -19.56 4.90 -14.03
CA ALA A 54 -19.68 4.33 -15.36
C ALA A 54 -18.31 3.80 -15.80
N GLY A 55 -18.22 2.52 -16.14
CA GLY A 55 -16.99 1.93 -16.66
C GLY A 55 -17.00 0.41 -16.58
N GLU A 56 -16.60 -0.23 -17.66
CA GLU A 56 -16.57 -1.71 -17.76
C GLU A 56 -15.63 -2.35 -16.74
N PHE A 57 -14.60 -1.61 -16.30
CA PHE A 57 -13.61 -2.07 -15.33
C PHE A 57 -13.97 -1.79 -13.86
N LEU A 58 -15.14 -1.19 -13.58
CA LEU A 58 -15.58 -0.91 -12.21
C LEU A 58 -15.56 -2.17 -11.31
N PRO A 59 -16.04 -3.36 -11.75
CA PRO A 59 -15.98 -4.56 -10.93
C PRO A 59 -14.55 -4.97 -10.57
N TRP A 60 -13.61 -4.78 -11.50
CA TRP A 60 -12.19 -5.11 -11.30
C TRP A 60 -11.51 -4.11 -10.36
N PHE A 61 -11.88 -2.83 -10.46
CA PHE A 61 -11.44 -1.81 -9.51
C PHE A 61 -11.95 -2.10 -8.09
N LEU A 62 -13.24 -2.44 -7.94
CA LEU A 62 -13.82 -2.79 -6.64
C LEU A 62 -13.19 -4.06 -6.06
N LEU A 63 -12.97 -5.09 -6.88
CA LEU A 63 -12.32 -6.32 -6.41
C LEU A 63 -10.87 -6.05 -5.98
N SER A 64 -10.11 -5.28 -6.76
CA SER A 64 -8.76 -4.88 -6.40
C SER A 64 -8.74 -4.10 -5.08
N GLY A 65 -9.68 -3.17 -4.88
CA GLY A 65 -9.84 -2.46 -3.62
C GLY A 65 -10.19 -3.38 -2.45
N LEU A 66 -11.08 -4.35 -2.65
CA LEU A 66 -11.45 -5.32 -1.62
C LEU A 66 -10.26 -6.22 -1.22
N ILE A 67 -9.43 -6.63 -2.18
CA ILE A 67 -8.25 -7.45 -1.91
C ILE A 67 -7.14 -6.60 -1.27
N GLY A 68 -6.79 -5.47 -1.88
CA GLY A 68 -5.69 -4.63 -1.44
C GLY A 68 -5.98 -3.91 -0.12
N PHE A 69 -7.05 -3.11 -0.09
CA PHE A 69 -7.41 -2.32 1.09
C PHE A 69 -8.27 -3.12 2.09
N GLY A 70 -9.11 -4.04 1.64
CA GLY A 70 -9.88 -4.88 2.56
C GLY A 70 -8.99 -5.95 3.22
N LEU A 71 -8.63 -6.99 2.46
CA LEU A 71 -7.85 -8.12 3.00
C LEU A 71 -6.44 -7.70 3.43
N GLY A 72 -5.75 -6.88 2.62
CA GLY A 72 -4.40 -6.42 2.92
C GLY A 72 -4.32 -5.61 4.21
N ASP A 73 -5.23 -4.64 4.42
CA ASP A 73 -5.23 -3.90 5.67
C ASP A 73 -5.66 -4.76 6.86
N LEU A 74 -6.66 -5.64 6.71
CA LEU A 74 -7.04 -6.55 7.79
C LEU A 74 -5.85 -7.40 8.24
N ALA A 75 -5.07 -7.95 7.31
CA ALA A 75 -3.84 -8.67 7.61
C ALA A 75 -2.80 -7.77 8.30
N LEU A 76 -2.62 -6.53 7.83
CA LEU A 76 -1.72 -5.53 8.42
C LEU A 76 -2.09 -5.22 9.88
N PHE A 77 -3.37 -4.95 10.15
CA PHE A 77 -3.85 -4.63 11.49
C PHE A 77 -3.85 -5.84 12.43
N GLN A 78 -4.03 -7.06 11.92
CA GLN A 78 -3.83 -8.28 12.69
C GLN A 78 -2.35 -8.59 12.98
N ALA A 79 -1.44 -8.15 12.11
CA ALA A 79 0.00 -8.30 12.31
C ALA A 79 0.55 -7.31 13.37
N TYR A 80 -0.07 -6.14 13.56
CA TYR A 80 0.40 -5.13 14.52
C TYR A 80 0.52 -5.64 15.96
N PRO A 81 -0.44 -6.36 16.56
CA PRO A 81 -0.29 -6.92 17.91
C PRO A 81 0.78 -8.02 18.02
N ARG A 82 1.11 -8.71 16.92
CA ARG A 82 2.03 -9.87 16.91
C ARG A 82 3.49 -9.48 16.69
N LEU A 83 3.74 -8.53 15.80
CA LEU A 83 5.08 -8.13 15.34
C LEU A 83 5.45 -6.69 15.74
N GLY A 84 4.48 -5.91 16.22
CA GLY A 84 4.64 -4.48 16.50
C GLY A 84 4.51 -3.60 15.24
N SER A 85 4.12 -2.33 15.42
CA SER A 85 3.83 -1.45 14.28
C SER A 85 5.04 -1.14 13.39
N ARG A 86 6.23 -1.00 13.99
CA ARG A 86 7.46 -0.68 13.24
C ARG A 86 7.86 -1.80 12.28
N LEU A 87 7.95 -3.03 12.77
CA LEU A 87 8.40 -4.17 11.97
C LEU A 87 7.38 -4.51 10.88
N THR A 88 6.08 -4.51 11.22
CA THR A 88 5.00 -4.80 10.26
C THR A 88 4.99 -3.80 9.09
N VAL A 89 5.08 -2.50 9.36
CA VAL A 89 5.11 -1.46 8.30
C VAL A 89 6.34 -1.63 7.41
N LEU A 90 7.50 -1.89 8.00
CA LEU A 90 8.74 -2.16 7.26
C LEU A 90 8.60 -3.38 6.35
N LEU A 91 8.15 -4.52 6.89
CA LEU A 91 7.96 -5.73 6.10
C LEU A 91 7.01 -5.47 4.92
N VAL A 92 5.86 -4.86 5.16
CA VAL A 92 4.86 -4.63 4.11
C VAL A 92 5.41 -3.71 3.01
N HIS A 93 6.04 -2.59 3.35
CA HIS A 93 6.55 -1.66 2.32
C HIS A 93 7.79 -2.17 1.60
N CYS A 94 8.66 -2.92 2.27
CA CYS A 94 9.90 -3.42 1.68
C CYS A 94 9.70 -4.68 0.85
N LEU A 95 8.79 -5.57 1.26
CA LEU A 95 8.44 -6.76 0.48
C LEU A 95 7.43 -6.47 -0.65
N ALA A 96 6.68 -5.37 -0.58
CA ALA A 96 5.75 -5.01 -1.66
C ALA A 96 6.45 -4.89 -3.02
N ALA A 97 7.63 -4.25 -3.08
CA ALA A 97 8.37 -4.08 -4.33
C ALA A 97 8.81 -5.39 -4.99
N PRO A 98 9.52 -6.33 -4.32
CA PRO A 98 9.88 -7.61 -4.93
C PRO A 98 8.66 -8.49 -5.23
N ILE A 99 7.61 -8.46 -4.41
CA ILE A 99 6.37 -9.20 -4.70
C ILE A 99 5.68 -8.63 -5.94
N ALA A 100 5.60 -7.31 -6.08
CA ALA A 100 5.03 -6.67 -7.26
C ALA A 100 5.83 -6.99 -8.53
N MET A 101 7.16 -6.98 -8.45
CA MET A 101 8.04 -7.37 -9.55
C MET A 101 7.83 -8.84 -9.97
N LEU A 102 7.69 -9.76 -9.01
CA LEU A 102 7.37 -11.16 -9.30
C LEU A 102 5.96 -11.32 -9.88
N ALA A 103 4.98 -10.57 -9.36
CA ALA A 103 3.62 -10.59 -9.87
C ALA A 103 3.57 -10.05 -11.31
N GLU A 104 4.31 -9.00 -11.63
CA GLU A 104 4.43 -8.46 -12.98
C GLU A 104 5.02 -9.52 -13.93
N TRP A 105 6.09 -10.21 -13.53
CA TRP A 105 6.67 -11.27 -14.35
C TRP A 105 5.72 -12.45 -14.57
N LEU A 106 5.12 -12.97 -13.50
CA LEU A 106 4.28 -14.17 -13.56
C LEU A 106 2.90 -13.92 -14.19
N TRP A 107 2.31 -12.75 -13.95
CA TRP A 107 0.96 -12.43 -14.39
C TRP A 107 0.94 -11.72 -15.74
N LEU A 108 1.79 -10.71 -15.93
CA LEU A 108 1.82 -9.89 -17.15
C LEU A 108 2.80 -10.44 -18.19
N GLY A 109 3.64 -11.42 -17.82
CA GLY A 109 4.63 -12.03 -18.72
C GLY A 109 5.80 -11.11 -19.05
N ASN A 110 5.91 -9.98 -18.36
CA ASN A 110 6.93 -8.97 -18.64
C ASN A 110 8.25 -9.41 -18.02
N ALA A 111 9.26 -9.71 -18.84
CA ALA A 111 10.54 -10.20 -18.36
C ALA A 111 11.27 -9.08 -17.59
N VAL A 112 11.53 -9.33 -16.32
CA VAL A 112 12.31 -8.43 -15.47
C VAL A 112 13.78 -8.52 -15.87
N THR A 113 14.40 -7.37 -16.13
CA THR A 113 15.80 -7.29 -16.53
C THR A 113 16.73 -7.57 -15.36
N VAL A 114 17.94 -8.06 -15.65
CA VAL A 114 18.98 -8.30 -14.63
C VAL A 114 19.32 -7.01 -13.86
N ILE A 115 19.22 -5.85 -14.51
CA ILE A 115 19.47 -4.54 -13.90
C ILE A 115 18.39 -4.22 -12.85
N GLU A 116 17.11 -4.46 -13.15
CA GLU A 116 16.02 -4.23 -12.20
C GLU A 116 16.15 -5.12 -10.96
N VAL A 117 16.50 -6.40 -11.15
CA VAL A 117 16.78 -7.32 -10.05
C VAL A 117 17.94 -6.81 -9.20
N PHE A 118 19.03 -6.34 -9.83
CA PHE A 118 20.18 -5.80 -9.11
C PHE A 118 19.82 -4.53 -8.31
N CYS A 119 19.05 -3.61 -8.90
CA CYS A 119 18.54 -2.42 -8.21
C CYS A 119 17.64 -2.80 -7.02
N ALA A 120 16.76 -3.78 -7.17
CA ALA A 120 15.91 -4.27 -6.09
C ALA A 120 16.75 -4.85 -4.93
N MET A 121 17.80 -5.62 -5.23
CA MET A 121 18.73 -6.16 -4.23
C MET A 121 19.47 -5.05 -3.47
N ILE A 122 19.92 -4.00 -4.16
CA ILE A 122 20.54 -2.84 -3.52
C ILE A 122 19.57 -2.18 -2.54
N ILE A 123 18.33 -1.91 -2.96
CA ILE A 123 17.31 -1.29 -2.10
C ILE A 123 17.06 -2.16 -0.86
N LEU A 124 16.85 -3.46 -1.03
CA LEU A 124 16.63 -4.39 0.08
C LEU A 124 17.83 -4.46 1.03
N SER A 125 19.05 -4.43 0.50
CA SER A 125 20.27 -4.38 1.32
C SER A 125 20.36 -3.10 2.14
N GLY A 126 20.00 -1.94 1.57
CA GLY A 126 19.97 -0.66 2.28
C GLY A 126 18.94 -0.65 3.42
N ILE A 127 17.78 -1.27 3.20
CA ILE A 127 16.78 -1.47 4.25
C ILE A 127 17.31 -2.37 5.36
N ALA A 128 17.98 -3.48 5.02
CA ALA A 128 18.56 -4.40 6.00
C ALA A 128 19.63 -3.70 6.86
N VAL A 129 20.46 -2.84 6.27
CA VAL A 129 21.45 -2.03 6.98
C VAL A 129 20.77 -0.99 7.88
N ALA A 130 19.71 -0.33 7.43
CA ALA A 130 18.98 0.65 8.25
C ALA A 130 18.28 0.01 9.48
N LEU A 131 18.09 -1.31 9.46
CA LEU A 131 17.48 -2.08 10.53
C LEU A 131 18.48 -2.70 11.52
N ALA A 132 19.74 -2.87 11.12
CA ALA A 132 20.81 -3.44 11.92
C ALA A 132 21.35 -2.43 12.94
#